data_AF-A0A0N5D4D3-F1
#
_entry.id   AF-A0A0N5D4D3-F1
#
_cell.length_a   1.000
_cell.length_b   1.000
_cell.length_c   1.000
_cell.angle_alpha   90.00
_cell.angle_beta   90.00
_cell.angle_gamma   90.00
#
_symmetry.space_group_name_H-M   'P 1'
#
loop_
_entity.id
_entity.type
_entity.pdbx_description
1 polymer ?
#
loop_
_entity_poly.entity_id
_entity_poly.type
_entity_poly.pdbx_seq_one_letter_code
_entity_poly.pdbx_strand_id
1 'polypeptide(L)'
;MAFLSHVIGSLQLLVQIPPSAAGFDYSWQPYAEAAKIGSKEWYPVHIGFAAPCVLIVDKEGHEYLGSADLKAEFAATVLRKEAFRVDGSAISNFKVLCRKDRDDTQAI
;
A
#
# COMPACT_ATOMS: atom_id res chain seq x y z
N MET A 1 -7.92 5.96 -17.62
CA MET A 1 -7.10 5.32 -18.66
C MET A 1 -6.02 4.51 -17.97
N ALA A 2 -5.94 3.20 -18.23
CA ALA A 2 -4.94 2.32 -17.64
C ALA A 2 -3.62 2.44 -18.41
N PHE A 3 -2.53 2.83 -17.73
CA PHE A 3 -1.20 2.91 -18.33
C PHE A 3 -0.53 1.55 -18.18
N LEU A 4 -0.55 0.78 -19.26
CA LEU A 4 0.17 -0.49 -19.38
C LEU A 4 1.04 -0.40 -20.64
N SER A 5 2.26 -0.93 -20.61
CA SER A 5 3.23 -1.06 -21.72
C SER A 5 4.22 0.11 -21.94
N HIS A 6 4.81 0.14 -23.14
CA HIS A 6 5.84 1.03 -23.68
C HIS A 6 5.57 2.54 -23.57
N VAL A 7 4.36 2.94 -23.17
CA VAL A 7 3.99 4.35 -22.96
C VAL A 7 4.43 4.84 -21.57
N ILE A 8 4.73 3.92 -20.64
CA ILE A 8 5.34 4.27 -19.37
C ILE A 8 6.79 4.67 -19.65
N GLY A 9 7.13 5.92 -19.39
CA GLY A 9 8.51 6.42 -19.43
C GLY A 9 9.28 5.93 -18.22
N SER A 10 9.59 6.84 -17.29
CA SER A 10 10.27 6.49 -16.04
C SER A 10 9.29 6.00 -14.97
N LEU A 11 9.72 5.02 -14.18
CA LEU A 11 9.04 4.53 -12.98
C LEU A 11 10.00 4.44 -11.81
N GLN A 12 9.46 4.39 -10.60
CA GLN A 12 10.23 4.17 -9.37
C GLN A 12 9.89 2.80 -8.79
N LEU A 13 10.89 2.13 -8.23
CA LEU A 13 10.76 0.86 -7.54
C LEU A 13 11.14 1.06 -6.09
N LEU A 14 10.27 0.65 -5.17
CA LEU A 14 10.61 0.59 -3.75
C LEU A 14 11.56 -0.60 -3.53
N VAL A 15 12.72 -0.32 -2.94
CA VAL A 15 13.71 -1.34 -2.58
C VAL A 15 13.86 -1.35 -1.06
N GLN A 16 13.87 -2.54 -0.48
CA GLN A 16 14.14 -2.69 0.96
C GLN A 16 15.64 -2.48 1.21
N ILE A 17 15.93 -1.45 2.03
CA ILE A 17 17.29 -1.20 2.52
C ILE A 17 17.62 -2.28 3.56
N PRO A 18 18.88 -2.79 3.61
CA PRO A 18 19.27 -3.77 4.61
C PRO A 18 18.88 -3.36 6.04
N PRO A 19 18.42 -4.30 6.88
CA PRO A 19 18.07 -4.06 8.28
C PRO A 19 19.12 -3.28 9.07
N SER A 20 20.41 -3.50 8.82
CA SER A 20 21.50 -2.82 9.54
C SER A 20 21.61 -1.33 9.23
N ALA A 21 20.96 -0.84 8.18
CA ALA A 21 20.99 0.56 7.74
C ALA A 21 19.61 1.22 7.74
N ALA A 22 18.52 0.45 7.83
CA ALA A 22 17.16 0.96 7.89
C ALA A 22 16.73 1.17 9.35
N GLY A 23 16.28 2.38 9.67
CA GLY A 23 15.69 2.72 10.97
C GLY A 23 14.26 2.25 11.17
N PHE A 24 13.73 1.45 10.25
CA PHE A 24 12.34 1.00 10.24
C PHE A 24 12.23 -0.37 9.57
N ASP A 25 11.15 -1.08 9.86
CA ASP A 25 10.76 -2.32 9.20
C ASP A 25 9.53 -2.09 8.33
N TYR A 26 9.41 -2.85 7.25
CA TYR A 26 8.21 -2.90 6.42
C TYR A 26 7.35 -4.11 6.79
N SER A 27 6.03 -3.92 6.76
CA SER A 27 5.07 -5.02 6.90
C SER A 27 3.76 -4.69 6.20
N TRP A 28 3.11 -5.73 5.68
CA TRP A 28 1.78 -5.65 5.09
C TRP A 28 0.74 -5.70 6.21
N GLN A 29 -0.07 -4.64 6.33
CA GLN A 29 -1.07 -4.51 7.37
C GLN A 29 -2.47 -4.46 6.77
N PRO A 30 -3.51 -4.97 7.45
CA PRO A 30 -4.89 -4.79 7.01
C PRO A 30 -5.22 -3.30 6.83
N TYR A 31 -5.96 -2.94 5.78
CA TYR A 31 -6.37 -1.57 5.52
C TYR A 31 -7.05 -0.95 6.75
N ALA A 32 -7.92 -1.70 7.43
CA ALA A 32 -8.62 -1.25 8.62
C ALA A 32 -7.68 -0.81 9.76
N GLU A 33 -6.50 -1.42 9.86
CA GLU A 33 -5.46 -1.04 10.83
C GLU A 33 -4.63 0.14 10.29
N ALA A 34 -4.23 0.05 9.01
CA ALA A 34 -3.42 1.05 8.33
C ALA A 34 -4.12 2.41 8.22
N ALA A 35 -5.44 2.45 8.11
CA ALA A 35 -6.25 3.66 7.97
C ALA A 35 -6.67 4.29 9.31
N LYS A 36 -6.37 3.67 10.46
CA LYS A 36 -6.70 4.25 11.77
C LYS A 36 -6.10 5.65 11.92
N ILE A 37 -6.91 6.58 12.42
CA ILE A 37 -6.51 7.93 12.78
C ILE A 37 -5.94 7.90 14.21
N GLY A 38 -4.83 8.58 14.43
CA GLY A 38 -4.18 8.69 15.74
C GLY A 38 -2.98 7.76 15.90
N SER A 39 -2.68 7.40 17.15
CA SER A 39 -1.52 6.58 17.48
C SER A 39 -1.71 5.16 16.96
N LYS A 40 -0.76 4.71 16.14
CA LYS A 40 -0.65 3.34 15.66
C LYS A 40 0.81 2.97 15.57
N GLU A 41 1.06 1.67 15.66
CA GLU A 41 2.41 1.12 15.58
C GLU A 41 2.94 1.14 14.14
N TRP A 42 2.06 0.86 13.18
CA TRP A 42 2.38 0.75 11.76
C TRP A 42 1.78 1.92 10.98
N TYR A 43 2.65 2.70 10.34
CA TYR A 43 2.25 3.83 9.50
C TYR A 43 2.33 3.45 8.02
N PRO A 44 1.30 3.72 7.20
CA PRO A 44 1.34 3.44 5.77
C PRO A 44 2.56 4.06 5.10
N VAL A 45 3.17 3.34 4.14
CA VAL A 45 4.08 3.94 3.17
C VAL A 45 3.23 4.71 2.18
N HIS A 46 3.48 6.00 2.00
CA HIS A 46 2.61 6.84 1.16
C HIS A 46 3.35 7.92 0.37
N ILE A 47 2.78 8.27 -0.78
CA ILE A 47 3.09 9.49 -1.53
C ILE A 47 1.79 10.28 -1.64
N GLY A 48 1.72 11.42 -0.96
CA GLY A 48 0.43 12.11 -0.76
C GLY A 48 -0.52 11.21 0.03
N PHE A 49 -1.71 10.91 -0.51
CA PHE A 49 -2.69 10.00 0.11
C PHE A 49 -2.65 8.57 -0.45
N ALA A 50 -1.80 8.31 -1.45
CA ALA A 50 -1.69 7.01 -2.10
C ALA A 50 -0.68 6.12 -1.38
N ALA A 51 -1.10 4.91 -1.00
CA ALA A 51 -0.26 3.89 -0.38
C ALA A 51 -0.28 2.59 -1.21
N PRO A 52 0.82 1.82 -1.31
CA PRO A 52 0.80 0.51 -1.95
C PRO A 52 -0.18 -0.42 -1.24
N CYS A 53 -1.02 -1.11 -2.01
CA CYS A 53 -2.08 -1.96 -1.49
C CYS A 53 -2.18 -3.26 -2.28
N VAL A 54 -2.36 -4.40 -1.62
CA VAL A 54 -2.72 -5.68 -2.23
C VAL A 54 -4.22 -5.88 -2.09
N LEU A 55 -4.89 -6.02 -3.23
CA LEU A 55 -6.33 -6.14 -3.36
C LEU A 55 -6.71 -7.51 -3.91
N ILE A 56 -7.95 -7.92 -3.65
CA ILE A 56 -8.59 -9.06 -4.29
C ILE A 56 -9.78 -8.52 -5.06
N VAL A 57 -9.75 -8.65 -6.39
CA VAL A 57 -10.79 -8.10 -7.28
C VAL A 57 -11.46 -9.16 -8.15
N ASP A 58 -10.98 -10.40 -8.07
CA ASP A 58 -11.56 -11.53 -8.78
C ASP A 58 -12.28 -12.48 -7.81
N LYS A 59 -12.99 -13.46 -8.36
CA LYS A 59 -13.79 -14.40 -7.55
C LYS A 59 -12.93 -15.55 -7.02
N GLU A 60 -11.79 -15.75 -7.64
CA GLU A 60 -10.82 -16.81 -7.37
C GLU A 60 -9.95 -16.48 -6.14
N GLY A 61 -9.93 -15.21 -5.71
CA GLY A 61 -9.21 -14.78 -4.51
C GLY A 61 -7.76 -14.41 -4.78
N HIS A 62 -7.37 -14.13 -6.03
CA HIS A 62 -5.98 -13.78 -6.33
C HIS A 62 -5.63 -12.38 -5.81
N GLU A 63 -4.36 -12.26 -5.41
CA GLU A 63 -3.79 -11.02 -4.90
C GLU A 63 -3.19 -10.18 -6.02
N TYR A 64 -3.60 -8.92 -6.09
CA TYR A 64 -3.14 -7.95 -7.08
C TYR A 64 -2.56 -6.73 -6.39
N LEU A 65 -1.37 -6.31 -6.82
CA LEU A 65 -0.77 -5.07 -6.35
C LEU A 65 -1.44 -3.87 -7.03
N GLY A 66 -1.73 -2.85 -6.24
CA GLY A 66 -2.28 -1.57 -6.68
C GLY A 66 -2.04 -0.50 -5.62
N SER A 67 -3.00 0.40 -5.47
CA SER A 67 -2.91 1.54 -4.55
C SER A 67 -4.19 1.70 -3.73
N ALA A 68 -4.04 2.10 -2.48
CA ALA A 68 -5.10 2.63 -1.63
C ALA A 68 -4.99 4.15 -1.55
N ASP A 69 -6.10 4.87 -1.76
CA ASP A 69 -6.23 6.28 -1.39
C ASP A 69 -6.81 6.36 0.03
N LEU A 70 -5.97 6.71 0.99
CA LEU A 70 -6.32 6.73 2.41
C LEU A 70 -7.24 7.90 2.79
N LYS A 71 -7.41 8.91 1.92
CA LYS A 71 -8.29 10.06 2.16
C LYS A 71 -9.67 9.85 1.54
N ALA A 72 -9.70 9.33 0.32
CA ALA A 72 -10.93 9.05 -0.42
C ALA A 72 -11.50 7.66 -0.14
N GLU A 73 -10.79 6.85 0.65
CA GLU A 73 -11.21 5.54 1.17
C GLU A 73 -11.58 4.53 0.07
N PHE A 74 -10.70 4.39 -0.92
CA PHE A 74 -10.82 3.36 -1.94
C PHE A 74 -9.48 2.71 -2.24
N ALA A 75 -9.51 1.51 -2.79
CA ALA A 75 -8.35 0.82 -3.33
C ALA A 75 -8.59 0.52 -4.82
N ALA A 76 -7.54 0.65 -5.63
CA ALA A 76 -7.60 0.43 -7.06
C ALA A 76 -6.41 -0.37 -7.59
N THR A 77 -6.66 -1.15 -8.61
CA THR A 77 -5.62 -1.83 -9.42
C THR A 77 -6.04 -1.87 -10.88
N VAL A 78 -5.10 -2.23 -11.75
CA VAL A 78 -5.36 -2.42 -13.17
C VAL A 78 -5.07 -3.86 -13.53
N LEU A 79 -6.07 -4.56 -14.03
CA LEU A 79 -5.96 -5.94 -14.48
C LEU A 79 -6.56 -6.04 -15.89
N ARG A 80 -5.85 -6.68 -16.82
CA ARG A 80 -6.33 -6.92 -18.20
C ARG A 80 -6.84 -5.65 -18.92
N LYS A 81 -6.18 -4.50 -18.68
CA LYS A 81 -6.53 -3.16 -19.21
C LYS A 81 -7.81 -2.55 -18.63
N GLU A 82 -8.45 -3.20 -17.67
CA GLU A 82 -9.57 -2.67 -16.91
C GLU A 82 -9.06 -2.11 -15.57
N ALA A 83 -9.62 -0.97 -15.16
CA ALA A 83 -9.34 -0.36 -13.87
C ALA A 83 -10.40 -0.82 -12.87
N PHE A 84 -9.96 -1.51 -11.84
CA PHE A 84 -10.80 -1.93 -10.72
C PHE A 84 -10.69 -0.90 -9.62
N ARG A 85 -11.83 -0.50 -9.07
CA ARG A 85 -11.93 0.34 -7.88
C ARG A 85 -12.88 -0.33 -6.90
N VAL A 86 -12.43 -0.47 -5.67
CA VAL A 86 -13.19 -1.06 -4.56
C VAL A 86 -13.16 -0.06 -3.41
N ASP A 87 -14.30 0.14 -2.77
CA ASP A 87 -14.46 1.05 -1.62
C ASP A 87 -15.37 0.41 -0.55
N GLY A 88 -15.62 1.16 0.53
CA GLY A 88 -16.46 0.70 1.63
C GLY A 88 -15.84 -0.45 2.42
N SER A 89 -16.68 -1.30 3.02
CA SER A 89 -16.21 -2.38 3.91
C SER A 89 -15.36 -3.44 3.19
N ALA A 90 -15.48 -3.56 1.86
CA ALA A 90 -14.77 -4.55 1.07
C ALA A 90 -13.24 -4.37 1.10
N ILE A 91 -12.75 -3.14 1.36
CA ILE A 91 -11.31 -2.88 1.40
C ILE A 91 -10.66 -3.20 2.75
N SER A 92 -11.44 -3.47 3.81
CA SER A 92 -10.94 -3.53 5.19
C SER A 92 -9.79 -4.53 5.39
N ASN A 93 -9.83 -5.64 4.64
CA ASN A 93 -8.90 -6.76 4.73
C ASN A 93 -7.81 -6.72 3.65
N PHE A 94 -7.83 -5.75 2.75
CA PHE A 94 -6.74 -5.53 1.80
C PHE A 94 -5.47 -5.17 2.56
N LYS A 95 -4.32 -5.49 1.98
CA LYS A 95 -3.04 -5.32 2.66
C LYS A 95 -2.39 -4.03 2.21
N VAL A 96 -2.27 -3.05 3.09
CA VAL A 96 -1.52 -1.81 2.86
C VAL A 96 -0.09 -2.01 3.32
N LEU A 97 0.88 -1.58 2.51
CA LEU A 97 2.28 -1.59 2.93
C LEU A 97 2.48 -0.50 3.98
N CYS A 98 2.92 -0.89 5.16
CA CYS A 98 3.25 0.01 6.26
C CYS A 98 4.72 -0.11 6.66
N ARG A 99 5.20 0.89 7.37
CA ARG A 99 6.46 0.89 8.08
C ARG A 99 6.26 1.08 9.58
N LYS A 100 7.17 0.54 10.37
CA LYS A 100 7.28 0.78 11.81
C LYS A 100 8.72 1.20 12.10
N ASP A 101 8.88 2.35 12.75
CA ASP A 101 10.21 2.78 13.20
C ASP A 101 10.71 1.85 14.31
N ARG A 102 12.00 1.54 14.30
CA ARG A 102 12.60 0.69 15.33
C ARG A 102 12.87 1.50 16.59
N ASP A 103 12.68 0.87 17.75
CA ASP A 103 12.79 1.53 19.06
C ASP A 103 14.18 2.15 19.32
N ASP A 104 15.23 1.66 18.65
CA ASP A 104 16.61 2.16 18.74
C ASP A 104 16.85 3.47 17.98
N THR A 105 15.90 3.92 17.14
CA THR A 105 16.00 5.19 16.41
C THR A 105 15.44 6.40 17.14
N GLN A 106 14.78 6.22 18.30
CA GLN A 106 14.29 7.32 19.13
C GLN A 106 15.33 7.88 20.12
N ALA A 107 16.56 7.35 20.13
CA ALA A 107 17.59 7.65 21.12
C ALA A 107 18.68 8.63 20.68
N ILE A 108 18.45 9.46 19.65
CA ILE A 108 19.40 10.50 19.19
C ILE A 108 18.74 11.87 19.18
#